data_AF-A0A2A2GXU7-F1
#
_entry.id   AF-A0A2A2GXU7-F1
#
_cell.length_a   1.000
_cell.length_b   1.000
_cell.length_c   1.000
_cell.angle_alpha   90.00
_cell.angle_beta   90.00
_cell.angle_gamma   90.00
#
_symmetry.space_group_name_H-M   'P 1'
#
loop_
_entity.id
_entity.type
_entity.pdbx_description
1 polymer ?
#
loop_
_entity_poly.entity_id
_entity_poly.type
_entity_poly.pdbx_seq_one_letter_code
_entity_poly.pdbx_strand_id
1 'polypeptide(L)'
;MIAKTRSRKIEMVHYQYSGNKHDVIAGIGLVNLLWHDLTSVESIPIDYRIYDKDSDGKTKNTHFSEMLALAKKRGIMPEAVVMDAWYSSLDNLKSIRSHGWVWVTTLRKNRIVNHNTSFAPIKKRSIFKFNSA
;
A
#
# COMPACT_ATOMS: atom_id res chain seq x y z
N MET A 1 4.06 -9.74 -5.89
CA MET A 1 3.82 -11.19 -5.74
C MET A 1 4.75 -11.93 -6.67
N ILE A 2 5.38 -13.00 -6.19
CA ILE A 2 6.17 -13.91 -7.02
C ILE A 2 5.30 -15.12 -7.35
N ALA A 3 4.98 -15.31 -8.64
CA ALA A 3 4.18 -16.45 -9.07
C ALA A 3 4.95 -17.77 -8.86
N LYS A 4 4.28 -18.76 -8.28
CA LYS A 4 4.83 -20.10 -8.00
C LYS A 4 3.90 -21.19 -8.52
N THR A 5 3.48 -21.05 -9.78
CA THR A 5 2.47 -21.90 -10.44
C THR A 5 2.81 -23.39 -10.50
N ARG A 6 4.09 -23.76 -10.33
CA ARG A 6 4.56 -25.15 -10.35
C ARG A 6 4.97 -25.69 -8.98
N SER A 7 4.82 -24.91 -7.91
CA SER A 7 5.29 -25.30 -6.59
C SER A 7 4.14 -25.71 -5.67
N ARG A 8 4.13 -26.99 -5.26
CA ARG A 8 3.06 -27.58 -4.44
C ARG A 8 3.44 -27.78 -2.96
N LYS A 9 4.70 -27.53 -2.59
CA LYS A 9 5.25 -27.87 -1.25
C LYS A 9 6.08 -26.74 -0.61
N ILE A 10 5.97 -25.51 -1.10
CA ILE A 10 6.63 -24.37 -0.45
C ILE A 10 5.66 -23.77 0.55
N GLU A 11 6.03 -23.79 1.83
CA GLU A 11 5.20 -23.43 2.99
C GLU A 11 4.50 -22.05 2.87
N MET A 12 5.17 -21.05 2.27
CA MET A 12 4.64 -19.68 2.15
C MET A 12 3.84 -19.41 0.86
N VAL A 13 3.53 -20.44 0.07
CA VAL A 13 2.78 -20.26 -1.19
C VAL A 13 1.28 -20.24 -0.90
N HIS A 14 0.67 -19.10 -1.20
CA HIS A 14 -0.76 -18.87 -1.05
C HIS A 14 -1.43 -18.53 -2.37
N TYR A 15 -2.71 -18.82 -2.50
CA TYR A 15 -3.50 -18.37 -3.65
C TYR A 15 -3.82 -16.89 -3.52
N GLN A 16 -3.38 -16.10 -4.48
CA GLN A 16 -3.54 -14.64 -4.48
C GLN A 16 -3.91 -14.15 -5.87
N TYR A 17 -4.73 -13.10 -5.91
CA TYR A 17 -5.09 -12.47 -7.17
C TYR A 17 -3.87 -11.83 -7.83
N SER A 18 -3.62 -12.19 -9.09
CA SER A 18 -2.61 -11.59 -9.95
C SER A 18 -3.26 -10.59 -10.88
N GLY A 19 -2.93 -9.31 -10.73
CA GLY A 19 -3.37 -8.28 -11.68
C GLY A 19 -2.87 -8.53 -13.11
N ASN A 20 -1.70 -9.16 -13.28
CA ASN A 20 -1.15 -9.46 -14.60
C ASN A 20 -1.89 -10.62 -15.29
N LYS A 21 -2.27 -11.65 -14.53
CA LYS A 21 -3.02 -12.81 -15.07
C LYS A 21 -4.53 -12.60 -15.06
N HIS A 22 -5.02 -11.58 -14.37
CA HIS A 22 -6.43 -11.36 -14.08
C HIS A 22 -7.11 -12.59 -13.44
N ASP A 23 -6.35 -13.32 -12.62
CA ASP A 23 -6.79 -14.59 -12.03
C ASP A 23 -6.09 -14.84 -10.68
N VAL A 24 -6.67 -15.73 -9.88
CA VAL A 24 -6.11 -16.19 -8.61
C VAL A 24 -5.08 -17.28 -8.89
N ILE A 25 -3.81 -17.01 -8.56
CA ILE A 25 -2.71 -17.93 -8.80
C ILE A 25 -1.94 -18.21 -7.52
N ALA A 26 -1.31 -19.39 -7.45
CA ALA A 26 -0.37 -19.72 -6.40
C ALA A 26 0.86 -18.80 -6.47
N GLY A 27 1.18 -18.13 -5.36
CA GLY A 27 2.33 -17.23 -5.29
C GLY A 27 2.69 -16.78 -3.88
N ILE A 28 3.88 -16.20 -3.76
CA ILE A 28 4.37 -15.61 -2.52
C ILE A 28 4.03 -14.13 -2.53
N GLY A 29 3.30 -13.71 -1.51
CA GLY A 29 2.87 -12.32 -1.33
C GLY A 29 4.05 -11.47 -0.91
N LEU A 30 4.22 -10.30 -1.52
CA LEU A 30 5.26 -9.35 -1.14
C LEU A 30 4.66 -7.97 -0.97
N VAL A 31 5.11 -7.28 0.07
CA VAL A 31 4.90 -5.85 0.32
C VAL A 31 6.27 -5.19 0.31
N ASN A 32 6.44 -4.17 -0.53
CA ASN A 32 7.73 -3.50 -0.72
C ASN A 32 7.60 -2.02 -0.37
N LEU A 33 8.62 -1.47 0.29
CA LEU A 33 8.81 -0.04 0.48
C LEU A 33 10.09 0.36 -0.24
N LEU A 34 9.96 1.30 -1.17
CA LEU A 34 11.08 1.83 -1.94
C LEU A 34 11.19 3.33 -1.66
N TRP A 35 12.43 3.80 -1.59
CA TRP A 35 12.77 5.20 -1.73
C TRP A 35 12.95 5.49 -3.21
N HIS A 36 12.39 6.59 -3.67
CA HIS A 36 12.56 7.04 -5.05
C HIS A 36 13.04 8.48 -5.04
N ASP A 37 14.17 8.73 -5.69
CA ASP A 37 14.69 10.07 -5.90
C ASP A 37 14.24 10.57 -7.27
N LEU A 38 13.53 11.70 -7.28
CA LEU A 38 13.01 12.32 -8.51
C LEU A 38 14.13 13.00 -9.33
N THR A 39 15.27 13.30 -8.73
CA THR A 39 16.39 13.96 -9.39
C THR A 39 17.24 12.96 -10.16
N SER A 40 17.67 11.89 -9.49
CA SER A 40 18.47 10.82 -10.11
C SER A 40 17.62 9.78 -10.84
N VAL A 41 16.30 9.77 -10.61
CA VAL A 41 15.35 8.75 -11.12
C VAL A 41 15.70 7.34 -10.60
N GLU A 42 16.42 7.26 -9.49
CA GLU A 42 16.81 6.00 -8.87
C GLU A 42 15.75 5.49 -7.89
N SER A 43 15.66 4.17 -7.75
CA SER A 43 14.76 3.52 -6.79
C SER A 43 15.56 2.58 -5.91
N ILE A 44 15.57 2.85 -4.60
CA ILE A 44 16.32 2.09 -3.59
C ILE A 44 15.33 1.31 -2.73
N PRO A 45 15.43 -0.03 -2.65
CA PRO A 45 14.60 -0.80 -1.74
C PRO A 45 14.98 -0.51 -0.28
N ILE A 46 14.01 -0.10 0.54
CA ILE A 46 14.21 0.25 1.96
C ILE A 46 13.81 -0.89 2.88
N ASP A 47 12.71 -1.57 2.54
CA ASP A 47 12.19 -2.70 3.28
C ASP A 47 11.31 -3.56 2.36
N TYR A 48 11.24 -4.86 2.64
CA TYR A 48 10.31 -5.78 2.02
C TYR A 48 9.80 -6.78 3.06
N ARG A 49 8.55 -7.20 2.91
CA ARG A 49 7.90 -8.18 3.78
C ARG A 49 7.25 -9.26 2.94
N ILE A 50 7.41 -10.51 3.38
CA ILE A 50 6.63 -11.63 2.87
C ILE A 50 5.26 -11.55 3.56
N TYR A 51 4.21 -11.53 2.76
CA TYR A 51 2.85 -11.60 3.28
C TYR A 51 2.48 -13.06 3.47
N ASP A 52 2.45 -13.49 4.72
CA ASP A 52 2.11 -14.84 5.14
C ASP A 52 1.14 -14.81 6.33
N LYS A 53 -0.13 -14.55 6.01
CA LYS A 53 -1.18 -14.32 7.00
C LYS A 53 -1.35 -15.47 7.98
N ASP A 54 -1.15 -16.71 7.53
CA ASP A 54 -1.41 -17.89 8.35
C ASP A 54 -0.32 -18.11 9.40
N SER A 55 0.90 -17.61 9.15
CA SER A 55 2.03 -17.72 10.07
C SER A 55 2.09 -16.59 11.10
N ASP A 56 1.91 -15.34 10.68
CA ASP A 56 2.09 -14.17 11.57
C ASP A 56 0.81 -13.41 11.91
N GLY A 57 -0.33 -13.79 11.31
CA GLY A 57 -1.62 -13.12 11.50
C GLY A 57 -1.70 -11.71 10.90
N LYS A 58 -0.64 -11.21 10.25
CA LYS A 58 -0.55 -9.84 9.78
C LYS A 58 -1.22 -9.69 8.43
N THR A 59 -1.91 -8.55 8.28
CA THR A 59 -2.45 -8.16 6.97
C THR A 59 -1.40 -7.35 6.19
N LYS A 60 -1.60 -7.20 4.88
CA LYS A 60 -0.79 -6.26 4.08
C LYS A 60 -0.81 -4.82 4.64
N ASN A 61 -1.93 -4.38 5.22
CA ASN A 61 -2.04 -3.06 5.87
C ASN A 61 -1.25 -2.98 7.18
N THR A 62 -1.19 -4.09 7.92
CA THR A 62 -0.33 -4.20 9.11
C THR A 62 1.13 -4.01 8.72
N HIS A 63 1.62 -4.76 7.72
CA HIS A 63 2.97 -4.57 7.20
C HIS A 63 3.21 -3.15 6.67
N PHE A 64 2.27 -2.58 5.93
CA PHE A 64 2.36 -1.22 5.41
C PHE A 64 2.64 -0.21 6.54
N SER A 65 1.85 -0.25 7.61
CA SER A 65 1.98 0.67 8.74
C SER A 65 3.29 0.44 9.52
N GLU A 66 3.66 -0.82 9.74
CA GLU A 66 4.93 -1.18 10.43
C GLU A 66 6.16 -0.74 9.63
N MET A 67 6.15 -0.89 8.31
CA MET A 67 7.25 -0.48 7.43
C MET A 67 7.43 1.05 7.44
N LEU A 68 6.33 1.81 7.44
CA LEU A 68 6.38 3.27 7.57
C LEU A 68 6.92 3.72 8.94
N ALA A 69 6.46 3.09 10.02
CA ALA A 69 6.96 3.38 11.36
C ALA A 69 8.47 3.08 11.48
N LEU A 70 8.92 1.96 10.90
CA LEU A 70 10.34 1.62 10.86
C LEU A 70 11.15 2.60 10.01
N ALA A 71 10.64 3.03 8.86
CA ALA A 71 11.25 4.06 8.02
C ALA A 71 11.41 5.38 8.79
N LYS A 72 10.39 5.80 9.54
CA LYS A 72 10.46 7.00 10.39
C LYS A 72 11.51 6.85 11.48
N LYS A 73 11.55 5.69 12.15
CA LYS A 73 12.56 5.38 13.17
C LYS A 73 13.99 5.41 12.61
N ARG A 74 14.18 5.04 11.34
CA ARG A 74 15.46 5.11 10.62
C ARG A 74 15.82 6.53 10.14
N GLY A 75 14.98 7.53 10.41
CA GLY A 75 15.24 8.92 10.02
C GLY A 75 14.89 9.24 8.56
N ILE A 76 14.14 8.37 7.88
CA ILE A 76 13.71 8.64 6.50
C ILE A 76 12.71 9.80 6.51
N MET A 77 12.91 10.78 5.62
CA MET A 77 12.08 11.97 5.51
C MET A 77 11.66 12.17 4.05
N PRO A 78 10.66 11.42 3.56
CA PRO A 78 10.17 11.59 2.20
C PRO A 78 9.37 12.89 2.08
N GLU A 79 9.42 13.51 0.91
CA GLU A 79 8.51 14.61 0.57
C GLU A 79 7.05 14.12 0.51
N ALA A 80 6.85 12.91 -0.03
CA ALA A 80 5.55 12.26 -0.07
C ALA A 80 5.67 10.72 -0.06
N VAL A 81 4.69 10.07 0.54
CA VAL A 81 4.48 8.61 0.44
C VAL A 81 3.49 8.35 -0.69
N VAL A 82 3.94 7.65 -1.74
CA VAL A 82 3.10 7.27 -2.88
C VAL A 82 2.67 5.81 -2.74
N MET A 83 1.37 5.54 -2.88
CA MET A 83 0.82 4.18 -2.76
C MET A 83 -0.37 3.94 -3.68
N ASP A 84 -0.62 2.68 -4.01
CA ASP A 84 -1.79 2.30 -4.79
C ASP A 84 -3.11 2.39 -3.99
N ALA A 85 -4.25 2.39 -4.69
CA ALA A 85 -5.57 2.56 -4.08
C ALA A 85 -5.99 1.46 -3.09
N TRP A 86 -5.31 0.31 -3.10
CA TRP A 86 -5.58 -0.75 -2.13
C TRP A 86 -5.19 -0.32 -0.71
N TYR A 87 -4.13 0.49 -0.57
CA TYR A 87 -3.66 1.01 0.72
C TYR A 87 -4.34 2.32 1.13
N SER A 88 -5.33 2.81 0.37
CA SER A 88 -6.02 4.09 0.63
C SER A 88 -7.06 4.03 1.77
N SER A 89 -6.90 3.16 2.76
CA SER A 89 -7.79 3.13 3.93
C SER A 89 -7.60 4.40 4.77
N LEU A 90 -8.65 4.83 5.47
CA LEU A 90 -8.56 6.03 6.32
C LEU A 90 -7.46 5.88 7.38
N ASP A 91 -7.31 4.70 7.95
CA ASP A 91 -6.30 4.41 8.97
C ASP A 91 -4.87 4.51 8.43
N ASN A 92 -4.61 3.98 7.22
CA ASN A 92 -3.30 4.12 6.59
C ASN A 92 -2.98 5.59 6.26
N LEU A 93 -3.97 6.35 5.76
CA LEU A 93 -3.79 7.77 5.46
C LEU A 93 -3.50 8.58 6.74
N LYS A 94 -4.19 8.28 7.84
CA LYS A 94 -3.93 8.88 9.15
C LYS A 94 -2.56 8.47 9.70
N SER A 95 -2.12 7.23 9.49
CA SER A 95 -0.80 6.75 9.90
C SER A 95 0.33 7.49 9.18
N ILE A 96 0.20 7.78 7.88
CA ILE A 96 1.21 8.58 7.16
C ILE A 96 1.23 10.01 7.71
N ARG A 97 0.05 10.60 7.92
CA ARG A 97 -0.08 11.96 8.47
C ARG A 97 0.51 12.07 9.87
N SER A 98 0.35 11.06 10.73
CA SER A 98 0.91 11.08 12.09
C SER A 98 2.44 11.08 12.13
N HIS A 99 3.10 10.63 11.05
CA HIS A 99 4.55 10.76 10.87
C HIS A 99 5.00 12.15 10.37
N GLY A 100 4.04 13.04 10.10
CA GLY A 100 4.28 14.37 9.53
C GLY A 100 4.52 14.36 8.02
N TRP A 101 4.15 13.28 7.33
CA TRP A 101 4.39 13.12 5.90
C TRP A 101 3.13 13.40 5.07
N VAL A 102 3.35 13.82 3.82
CA VAL A 102 2.30 13.92 2.80
C VAL A 102 2.08 12.56 2.16
N TRP A 103 0.85 12.26 1.73
CA TRP A 103 0.54 11.05 0.98
C TRP A 103 -0.05 11.39 -0.40
N VAL A 104 0.20 10.51 -1.37
CA VAL A 104 -0.41 10.54 -2.70
C VAL A 104 -0.92 9.15 -3.03
N THR A 105 -2.22 9.05 -3.30
CA THR A 105 -2.85 7.78 -3.71
C THR A 105 -4.04 8.02 -4.62
N THR A 106 -4.48 6.98 -5.31
CA THR A 106 -5.75 6.97 -6.04
C THR A 106 -6.85 6.44 -5.12
N LEU A 107 -8.08 6.91 -5.28
CA LEU A 107 -9.23 6.40 -4.54
C LEU A 107 -10.07 5.46 -5.42
N ARG A 108 -10.53 4.36 -4.84
CA ARG A 108 -11.50 3.48 -5.51
C ARG A 108 -12.88 4.16 -5.57
N LYS A 109 -13.63 3.90 -6.65
CA LYS A 109 -14.95 4.50 -6.91
C LYS A 109 -15.99 4.28 -5.80
N ASN A 110 -15.80 3.26 -4.97
CA ASN A 110 -16.70 2.88 -3.88
C ASN A 110 -16.31 3.50 -2.53
N ARG A 111 -15.37 4.46 -2.49
CA ARG A 111 -15.01 5.20 -1.28
C ARG A 111 -15.95 6.40 -1.10
N ILE A 112 -16.59 6.48 0.07
CA ILE A 112 -17.39 7.64 0.47
C ILE A 112 -16.42 8.68 1.04
N VAL A 113 -16.37 9.86 0.42
CA VAL A 113 -15.42 10.94 0.76
C VAL A 113 -16.09 12.16 1.41
N ASN A 114 -17.41 12.16 1.54
CA ASN A 114 -18.18 13.24 2.19
C ASN A 114 -19.51 12.67 2.71
N HIS A 115 -19.90 13.05 3.92
CA HIS A 115 -21.10 12.56 4.61
C HIS A 115 -22.39 13.30 4.22
N ASN A 116 -22.32 14.44 3.53
CA ASN A 116 -23.46 15.38 3.40
C ASN A 116 -23.97 15.62 1.96
N THR A 117 -23.73 14.74 0.99
CA THR A 117 -24.34 14.91 -0.35
C THR A 117 -24.40 13.61 -1.14
N SER A 118 -25.48 13.39 -1.90
CA SER A 118 -25.54 12.33 -2.91
C SER A 118 -24.55 12.64 -4.05
N PHE A 119 -23.59 11.75 -4.35
CA PHE A 119 -22.51 12.07 -5.29
C PHE A 119 -22.69 11.49 -6.70
N ALA A 120 -22.43 12.38 -7.67
CA ALA A 120 -21.97 12.03 -9.00
C ALA A 120 -20.56 11.36 -8.93
N PRO A 121 -20.22 10.46 -9.87
CA PRO A 121 -18.96 9.72 -9.86
C PRO A 121 -17.73 10.66 -9.87
N ILE A 122 -16.71 10.30 -9.07
CA ILE A 122 -15.42 11.00 -8.99
C ILE A 122 -14.82 11.10 -10.41
N LYS A 123 -14.83 12.30 -11.00
CA LYS A 123 -14.10 12.56 -12.26
C LYS A 123 -12.59 12.50 -11.97
N LYS A 124 -11.87 11.75 -12.81
CA LYS A 124 -10.44 11.41 -12.66
C LYS A 124 -9.58 12.63 -12.32
N ARG A 125 -8.75 12.46 -11.28
CA ARG A 125 -7.81 13.43 -10.65
C ARG A 125 -8.47 14.41 -9.69
N SER A 126 -8.54 14.02 -8.43
CA SER A 126 -8.84 14.92 -7.31
C SER A 126 -7.81 14.66 -6.21
N ILE A 127 -7.01 15.68 -5.87
CA ILE A 127 -6.17 15.67 -4.67
C ILE A 127 -7.09 16.07 -3.52
N PHE A 128 -7.47 15.11 -2.68
CA PHE A 128 -8.30 15.38 -1.51
C PHE A 128 -7.43 15.88 -0.37
N LYS A 129 -7.51 17.18 -0.07
CA LYS A 129 -7.05 17.72 1.22
C LYS A 129 -8.19 17.51 2.23
N PHE A 130 -8.05 16.54 3.12
CA PHE A 130 -8.96 16.38 4.24
C PHE A 130 -8.57 17.39 5.33
N ASN A 131 -9.35 18.46 5.48
CA ASN A 131 -9.26 19.35 6.63
C ASN A 131 -9.88 18.66 7.85
N SER A 132 -9.19 18.67 8.98
CA SER A 132 -9.71 18.15 10.25
C SER A 132 -10.79 19.08 10.81
N ALA A 133 -11.90 18.50 11.24
CA ALA A 133 -12.71 19.02 12.34
C ALA A 133 -12.01 18.73 13.67
#